data_AF-B8HHZ1-F1
#
_entry.id   AF-B8HHZ1-F1
#
_cell.length_a   1.000
_cell.length_b   1.000
_cell.length_c   1.000
_cell.angle_alpha   90.00
_cell.angle_beta   90.00
_cell.angle_gamma   90.00
#
_symmetry.space_group_name_H-M   'P 1'
#
loop_
_entity.id
_entity.type
_entity.pdbx_description
1 polymer ?
#
loop_
_entity_poly.entity_id
_entity_poly.type
_entity_poly.pdbx_seq_one_letter_code
_entity_poly.pdbx_strand_id
1 'polypeptide(L)'
;MTPKLYLNIRPEQEDLIGALTERYAAQRIRFHTSFNGSVPVQACGRIGRRFFYFRFRGDAASLTIGSADHRGASSRAKHARRKALRELRRDQLDDGFMSFIRKRDLRRDTSLDRHPSRAVWYAVINDVTGDQWAGDLEPEESAELFVRLMDMLQPVPKRKPGNRSFAALRRGSYTPPSNWEQGIVRKPSKKRR
;
A
#
# COMPACT_ATOMS: atom_id res chain seq x y z
N MET A 1 -31.26 13.46 -0.90
CA MET A 1 -29.96 13.31 -1.58
C MET A 1 -28.90 13.01 -0.54
N THR A 2 -28.58 11.73 -0.32
CA THR A 2 -27.48 11.29 0.55
C THR A 2 -26.15 11.61 -0.14
N PRO A 3 -25.19 12.28 0.54
CA PRO A 3 -23.90 12.57 -0.08
C PRO A 3 -23.19 11.25 -0.37
N LYS A 4 -22.78 11.05 -1.63
CA LYS A 4 -21.95 9.91 -2.06
C LYS A 4 -20.66 9.91 -1.23
N LEU A 5 -20.63 9.08 -0.19
CA LEU A 5 -19.51 8.90 0.74
C LEU A 5 -18.41 7.98 0.18
N TYR A 6 -18.57 7.52 -1.05
CA TYR A 6 -17.74 6.51 -1.69
C TYR A 6 -16.70 7.17 -2.61
N LEU A 7 -15.45 7.14 -2.19
CA LEU A 7 -14.30 7.64 -2.95
C LEU A 7 -13.80 6.53 -3.88
N ASN A 8 -14.30 6.47 -5.12
CA ASN A 8 -13.92 5.49 -6.14
C ASN A 8 -14.46 4.06 -5.89
N ILE A 9 -15.78 3.93 -5.79
CA ILE A 9 -16.46 2.63 -5.98
C ILE A 9 -16.89 2.53 -7.43
N ARG A 10 -16.64 1.37 -8.05
CA ARG A 10 -17.12 1.10 -9.42
C ARG A 10 -18.63 0.84 -9.40
N PRO A 11 -19.41 1.41 -10.35
CA PRO A 11 -20.87 1.23 -10.39
C PRO A 11 -21.31 -0.23 -10.35
N GLU A 12 -20.59 -1.10 -11.07
CA GLU A 12 -20.85 -2.55 -11.11
C GLU A 12 -20.72 -3.27 -9.75
N GLN A 13 -20.05 -2.66 -8.77
CA GLN A 13 -19.81 -3.24 -7.44
C GLN A 13 -20.59 -2.51 -6.32
N GLU A 14 -21.45 -1.55 -6.65
CA GLU A 14 -22.17 -0.75 -5.65
C GLU A 14 -23.08 -1.63 -4.77
N ASP A 15 -23.82 -2.56 -5.36
CA ASP A 15 -24.74 -3.45 -4.63
C ASP A 15 -23.98 -4.41 -3.71
N LEU A 16 -22.89 -5.00 -4.22
CA LEU A 16 -22.03 -5.90 -3.45
C LEU A 16 -21.42 -5.20 -2.23
N ILE A 17 -20.91 -3.99 -2.42
CA ILE A 17 -20.34 -3.19 -1.32
C ILE A 17 -21.44 -2.70 -0.37
N GLY A 18 -22.62 -2.39 -0.88
CA GLY A 18 -23.81 -2.08 -0.09
C GLY A 18 -24.17 -3.23 0.86
N ALA A 19 -24.27 -4.45 0.33
CA ALA A 19 -24.57 -5.65 1.09
C ALA A 19 -23.50 -5.94 2.17
N LEU A 20 -22.20 -5.78 1.85
CA LEU A 20 -21.13 -5.92 2.84
C LEU A 20 -21.21 -4.84 3.94
N THR A 21 -21.53 -3.61 3.57
CA THR A 21 -21.67 -2.49 4.50
C THR A 21 -22.85 -2.73 5.46
N GLU A 22 -23.96 -3.26 4.95
CA GLU A 22 -25.12 -3.65 5.74
C GLU A 22 -24.83 -4.83 6.67
N ARG A 23 -24.21 -5.90 6.14
CA ARG A 23 -23.80 -7.09 6.92
C ARG A 23 -22.93 -6.73 8.12
N TYR A 24 -22.05 -5.74 7.98
CA TYR A 24 -21.16 -5.27 9.03
C TYR A 24 -21.54 -3.89 9.59
N ALA A 25 -22.82 -3.53 9.56
CA ALA A 25 -23.32 -2.25 10.06
C ALA A 25 -23.02 -2.05 11.56
N ALA A 26 -23.09 -3.12 12.36
CA ALA A 26 -22.76 -3.11 13.78
C ALA A 26 -21.31 -2.67 14.05
N GLN A 27 -20.36 -3.12 13.22
CA GLN A 27 -18.95 -2.74 13.28
C GLN A 27 -18.67 -1.37 12.64
N ARG A 28 -19.71 -0.72 12.07
CA ARG A 28 -19.63 0.57 11.37
C ARG A 28 -18.61 0.54 10.23
N ILE A 29 -18.66 -0.52 9.41
CA ILE A 29 -17.84 -0.60 8.20
C ILE A 29 -18.30 0.44 7.19
N ARG A 30 -17.34 1.04 6.48
CA ARG A 30 -17.56 1.94 5.34
C ARG A 30 -16.44 1.74 4.35
N PHE A 31 -16.75 1.28 3.15
CA PHE A 31 -15.78 1.18 2.07
C PHE A 31 -15.46 2.57 1.52
N HIS A 32 -14.19 2.83 1.27
CA HIS A 32 -13.78 3.97 0.46
C HIS A 32 -13.62 3.53 -0.99
N THR A 33 -12.89 2.46 -1.24
CA THR A 33 -12.68 1.89 -2.58
C THR A 33 -13.37 0.54 -2.69
N SER A 34 -13.80 0.18 -3.90
CA SER A 34 -14.29 -1.17 -4.20
C SER A 34 -13.12 -2.15 -4.41
N PHE A 35 -13.41 -3.41 -4.76
CA PHE A 35 -12.37 -4.41 -5.06
C PHE A 35 -11.78 -4.10 -6.45
N ASN A 36 -10.59 -3.51 -6.45
CA ASN A 36 -9.92 -3.16 -7.70
C ASN A 36 -9.49 -4.42 -8.44
N GLY A 37 -10.04 -4.65 -9.64
CA GLY A 37 -9.67 -5.80 -10.50
C GLY A 37 -8.30 -5.69 -11.18
N SER A 38 -7.30 -5.06 -10.57
CA SER A 38 -5.93 -5.07 -11.11
C SER A 38 -4.97 -5.63 -10.08
N VAL A 39 -4.04 -6.50 -10.50
CA VAL A 39 -3.08 -7.14 -9.60
C VAL A 39 -2.18 -6.10 -8.93
N PRO A 40 -2.20 -5.95 -7.59
CA PRO A 40 -2.95 -6.73 -6.60
C PRO A 40 -4.39 -6.25 -6.38
N VAL A 41 -5.34 -7.18 -6.24
CA VAL A 41 -6.72 -6.83 -5.87
C VAL A 41 -6.72 -6.20 -4.47
N GLN A 42 -7.32 -5.02 -4.37
CA GLN A 42 -7.26 -4.19 -3.16
C GLN A 42 -8.60 -3.52 -2.90
N ALA A 43 -8.97 -3.46 -1.61
CA ALA A 43 -10.08 -2.66 -1.12
C ALA A 43 -9.69 -2.01 0.21
N CYS A 44 -10.18 -0.80 0.47
CA CYS A 44 -9.89 -0.11 1.71
C CYS A 44 -11.04 0.76 2.18
N GLY A 45 -11.05 1.07 3.47
CA GLY A 45 -12.13 1.82 4.08
C GLY A 45 -11.95 2.00 5.58
N ARG A 46 -13.06 2.24 6.27
CA ARG A 46 -13.11 2.40 7.73
C ARG A 46 -13.92 1.29 8.38
N ILE A 47 -13.52 0.94 9.59
CA ILE A 47 -14.28 0.09 10.51
C ILE A 47 -14.30 0.80 11.86
N GLY A 48 -15.45 1.39 12.20
CA GLY A 48 -15.57 2.34 13.30
C GLY A 48 -14.58 3.50 13.17
N ARG A 49 -13.68 3.64 14.15
CA ARG A 49 -12.63 4.69 14.13
C ARG A 49 -11.38 4.29 13.35
N ARG A 50 -11.21 3.01 13.02
CA ARG A 50 -9.98 2.46 12.43
C ARG A 50 -10.10 2.35 10.90
N PHE A 51 -8.97 2.17 10.26
CA PHE A 51 -8.85 1.95 8.82
C PHE A 51 -8.63 0.45 8.57
N PHE A 52 -9.31 -0.11 7.58
CA PHE A 52 -9.03 -1.45 7.10
C PHE A 52 -8.40 -1.41 5.71
N TYR A 53 -7.56 -2.39 5.42
CA TYR A 53 -6.91 -2.57 4.14
C TYR A 53 -6.90 -4.06 3.79
N PHE A 54 -7.62 -4.39 2.72
CA PHE A 54 -7.69 -5.70 2.11
C PHE A 54 -6.75 -5.75 0.91
N ARG A 55 -6.03 -6.86 0.75
CA ARG A 55 -5.15 -7.11 -0.38
C ARG A 55 -5.07 -8.59 -0.69
N PHE A 56 -5.23 -8.92 -1.97
CA PHE A 56 -4.92 -10.22 -2.55
C PHE A 56 -3.79 -10.09 -3.57
N ARG A 57 -2.76 -10.95 -3.47
CA ARG A 57 -1.66 -11.03 -4.44
C ARG A 57 -0.88 -12.33 -4.29
N GLY A 58 -0.59 -13.00 -5.40
CA GLY A 58 0.33 -14.15 -5.40
C GLY A 58 -0.18 -15.23 -4.47
N ASP A 59 -1.46 -15.55 -4.62
CA ASP A 59 -2.22 -16.51 -3.83
C ASP A 59 -2.34 -16.26 -2.32
N ALA A 60 -2.03 -15.03 -1.89
CA ALA A 60 -2.11 -14.64 -0.50
C ALA A 60 -3.11 -13.50 -0.32
N ALA A 61 -4.07 -13.70 0.57
CA ALA A 61 -5.04 -12.71 0.98
C ALA A 61 -4.73 -12.20 2.38
N SER A 62 -4.87 -10.90 2.57
CA SER A 62 -4.59 -10.26 3.85
C SER A 62 -5.59 -9.14 4.14
N LEU A 63 -6.02 -9.06 5.39
CA LEU A 63 -6.83 -7.98 5.92
C LEU A 63 -6.12 -7.39 7.13
N THR A 64 -5.84 -6.10 7.08
CA THR A 64 -5.18 -5.38 8.17
C THR A 64 -6.06 -4.25 8.66
N ILE A 65 -6.27 -4.15 9.97
CA ILE A 65 -7.02 -3.05 10.60
C ILE A 65 -6.11 -2.29 11.54
N GLY A 66 -6.10 -0.96 11.45
CA GLY A 66 -5.26 -0.13 12.30
C GLY A 66 -5.52 1.36 12.21
N SER A 67 -4.59 2.15 12.73
CA SER A 67 -4.64 3.61 12.54
C SER A 67 -4.22 3.97 11.12
N ALA A 68 -5.00 4.82 10.46
CA ALA A 68 -4.62 5.40 9.18
C ALA A 68 -3.30 6.18 9.33
N ASP A 69 -2.34 5.92 8.45
CA ASP A 69 -1.04 6.59 8.48
C ASP A 69 -1.11 8.00 7.88
N HIS A 70 -1.69 8.96 8.61
CA HIS A 70 -1.79 10.32 8.09
C HIS A 70 -0.44 11.05 8.01
N ARG A 71 0.59 10.64 8.77
CA ARG A 71 1.89 11.34 8.83
C ARG A 71 2.95 10.73 7.92
N GLY A 72 3.06 9.41 7.86
CA GLY A 72 4.06 8.73 7.03
C GLY A 72 3.66 8.64 5.57
N ALA A 73 2.38 8.38 5.27
CA ALA A 73 1.89 8.26 3.89
C ALA A 73 1.85 9.63 3.19
N SER A 74 1.39 10.68 3.88
CA SER A 74 1.37 12.05 3.32
C SER A 74 2.77 12.59 3.05
N SER A 75 3.74 12.32 3.93
CA SER A 75 5.13 12.71 3.74
C SER A 75 5.78 11.96 2.56
N ARG A 76 5.55 10.64 2.46
CA ARG A 76 6.02 9.81 1.33
C ARG A 76 5.39 10.25 0.01
N ALA A 77 4.07 10.46 -0.03
CA ALA A 77 3.35 10.97 -1.19
C ALA A 77 3.86 12.35 -1.63
N LYS A 78 4.06 13.28 -0.69
CA LYS A 78 4.62 14.61 -0.96
C LYS A 78 6.05 14.51 -1.49
N HIS A 79 6.86 13.60 -0.96
CA HIS A 79 8.23 13.38 -1.42
C HIS A 79 8.27 12.77 -2.82
N ALA A 80 7.48 11.72 -3.10
CA ALA A 80 7.33 11.10 -4.41
C ALA A 80 6.85 12.10 -5.46
N ARG A 81 5.81 12.89 -5.14
CA ARG A 81 5.31 13.98 -6.00
C ARG A 81 6.39 15.02 -6.31
N ARG A 82 7.15 15.45 -5.30
CA ARG A 82 8.27 16.39 -5.48
C ARG A 82 9.38 15.81 -6.34
N LYS A 83 9.69 14.52 -6.19
CA LYS A 83 10.69 13.81 -6.99
C LYS A 83 10.24 13.74 -8.46
N ALA A 84 9.01 13.28 -8.71
CA ALA A 84 8.43 13.22 -10.05
C ALA A 84 8.41 14.60 -10.75
N LEU A 85 8.04 15.66 -10.03
CA LEU A 85 8.08 17.03 -10.57
C LEU A 85 9.51 17.50 -10.89
N ARG A 86 10.51 17.16 -10.07
CA ARG A 86 11.92 17.50 -10.34
C ARG A 86 12.46 16.76 -11.56
N GLU A 87 12.09 15.50 -11.71
CA GLU A 87 12.51 14.67 -12.84
C GLU A 87 11.84 15.11 -14.14
N LEU A 88 10.55 15.47 -14.13
CA LEU A 88 9.87 16.07 -15.29
C LEU A 88 10.43 17.44 -15.68
N ARG A 89 10.93 18.23 -14.72
CA ARG A 89 11.63 19.49 -15.03
C ARG A 89 13.02 19.27 -15.63
N ARG A 90 13.65 18.11 -15.40
CA ARG A 90 14.95 17.75 -15.99
C ARG A 90 14.78 17.16 -17.39
N ASP A 91 13.73 16.38 -17.61
CA ASP A 91 13.46 15.69 -18.88
C ASP A 91 12.62 16.54 -19.85
N GLN A 92 12.75 17.87 -19.84
CA GLN A 92 12.05 18.78 -20.78
C GLN A 92 12.42 18.56 -22.27
N LEU A 93 13.24 17.55 -22.58
CA LEU A 93 13.77 17.27 -23.91
C LEU A 93 13.33 15.90 -24.49
N ASP A 94 12.72 15.00 -23.72
CA ASP A 94 12.33 13.67 -24.21
C ASP A 94 10.88 13.31 -23.82
N ASP A 95 9.97 13.37 -24.80
CA ASP A 95 8.60 12.84 -24.71
C ASP A 95 8.56 11.30 -24.82
N GLY A 96 9.49 10.62 -24.15
CA GLY A 96 9.60 9.16 -24.12
C GLY A 96 8.73 8.49 -23.05
N PHE A 97 8.72 7.15 -23.06
CA PHE A 97 8.00 6.27 -22.13
C PHE A 97 8.14 6.65 -20.64
N MET A 98 9.32 7.15 -20.24
CA MET A 98 9.58 7.57 -18.85
C MET A 98 8.81 8.85 -18.47
N SER A 99 8.54 9.76 -19.40
CA SER A 99 7.73 10.96 -19.14
C SER A 99 6.26 10.58 -18.90
N PHE A 100 5.76 9.58 -19.62
CA PHE A 100 4.41 9.03 -19.46
C PHE A 100 4.20 8.38 -18.08
N ILE A 101 5.13 7.51 -17.64
CA ILE A 101 5.09 6.89 -16.30
C ILE A 101 5.06 7.97 -15.21
N ARG A 102 5.87 9.02 -15.35
CA ARG A 102 5.96 10.09 -14.34
C ARG A 102 4.72 10.98 -14.31
N LYS A 103 4.14 11.30 -15.48
CA LYS A 103 2.83 11.98 -15.58
C LYS A 103 1.73 11.13 -14.92
N ARG A 104 1.78 9.80 -15.07
CA ARG A 104 0.87 8.86 -14.39
C ARG A 104 1.06 8.87 -12.87
N ASP A 105 2.28 8.85 -12.38
CA ASP A 105 2.58 8.89 -10.93
C ASP A 105 2.10 10.20 -10.25
N LEU A 106 2.11 11.32 -10.99
CA LEU A 106 1.54 12.59 -10.51
C LEU A 106 0.01 12.58 -10.41
N ARG A 107 -0.65 11.82 -11.29
CA ARG A 107 -2.11 11.64 -11.32
C ARG A 107 -2.58 10.52 -10.40
N ARG A 108 -1.67 9.67 -9.91
CA ARG A 108 -1.99 8.51 -9.09
C ARG A 108 -2.60 8.97 -7.76
N ASP A 109 -3.85 8.58 -7.54
CA ASP A 109 -4.51 8.84 -6.27
C ASP A 109 -3.85 8.01 -5.17
N THR A 110 -3.09 8.69 -4.30
CA THR A 110 -2.37 8.09 -3.15
C THR A 110 -3.31 7.54 -2.08
N SER A 111 -4.63 7.61 -2.29
CA SER A 111 -5.64 6.97 -1.45
C SER A 111 -5.51 5.45 -1.39
N LEU A 112 -4.95 4.82 -2.44
CA LEU A 112 -4.75 3.37 -2.55
C LEU A 112 -3.55 2.85 -1.74
N ASP A 113 -2.56 3.70 -1.43
CA ASP A 113 -1.39 3.33 -0.62
C ASP A 113 -1.64 3.46 0.89
N ARG A 114 -2.91 3.52 1.32
CA ARG A 114 -3.30 3.73 2.73
C ARG A 114 -3.22 2.46 3.58
N HIS A 115 -2.12 1.71 3.50
CA HIS A 115 -1.88 0.63 4.46
C HIS A 115 -1.82 1.21 5.90
N PRO A 116 -2.46 0.58 6.91
CA PRO A 116 -2.38 1.04 8.29
C PRO A 116 -0.93 1.08 8.79
N SER A 117 -0.49 2.17 9.44
CA SER A 117 0.88 2.26 10.00
C SER A 117 1.04 1.56 11.34
N ARG A 118 -0.05 1.48 12.11
CA ARG A 118 -0.10 0.72 13.37
C ARG A 118 -1.27 -0.23 13.27
N ALA A 119 -0.97 -1.43 12.77
CA ALA A 119 -1.92 -2.53 12.73
C ALA A 119 -2.26 -2.94 14.17
N VAL A 120 -3.55 -3.14 14.42
CA VAL A 120 -4.09 -3.61 15.69
C VAL A 120 -4.74 -4.99 15.52
N TRP A 121 -5.35 -5.25 14.37
CA TRP A 121 -5.80 -6.57 13.98
C TRP A 121 -5.29 -6.93 12.59
N TYR A 122 -5.09 -8.22 12.37
CA TYR A 122 -4.69 -8.76 11.09
C TYR A 122 -5.29 -10.15 10.90
N ALA A 123 -5.51 -10.52 9.64
CA ALA A 123 -5.82 -11.87 9.20
C ALA A 123 -5.09 -12.12 7.89
N VAL A 124 -4.65 -13.36 7.69
CA VAL A 124 -3.97 -13.81 6.47
C VAL A 124 -4.47 -15.19 6.11
N ILE A 125 -4.77 -15.39 4.82
CA ILE A 125 -5.01 -16.70 4.22
C ILE A 125 -3.97 -16.85 3.12
N ASN A 126 -3.22 -17.93 3.15
CA ASN A 126 -2.35 -18.33 2.06
C ASN A 126 -3.05 -19.46 1.29
N ASP A 127 -2.62 -19.71 0.06
CA ASP A 127 -3.09 -20.84 -0.73
C ASP A 127 -4.60 -20.75 -1.01
N VAL A 128 -5.04 -19.58 -1.50
CA VAL A 128 -6.46 -19.26 -1.70
C VAL A 128 -7.03 -20.02 -2.91
N THR A 129 -6.22 -20.11 -3.96
CA THR A 129 -6.56 -20.66 -5.28
C THR A 129 -5.73 -21.91 -5.59
N GLY A 130 -4.59 -22.11 -4.92
CA GLY A 130 -3.64 -23.16 -5.24
C GLY A 130 -2.64 -22.79 -6.33
N ASP A 131 -2.78 -21.61 -6.95
CA ASP A 131 -1.86 -21.11 -7.97
C ASP A 131 -1.05 -19.93 -7.42
N GLN A 132 0.25 -20.15 -7.26
CA GLN A 132 1.23 -19.14 -6.81
C GLN A 132 1.21 -17.84 -7.64
N TRP A 133 0.75 -17.91 -8.89
CA TRP A 133 0.67 -16.77 -9.80
C TRP A 133 -0.72 -16.13 -9.89
N ALA A 134 -1.70 -16.62 -9.12
CA ALA A 134 -3.01 -16.00 -9.02
C ALA A 134 -2.88 -14.53 -8.64
N GLY A 135 -3.27 -13.67 -9.57
CA GLY A 135 -3.12 -12.22 -9.48
C GLY A 135 -4.44 -11.49 -9.35
N ASP A 136 -5.49 -12.09 -9.88
CA ASP A 136 -6.85 -11.58 -9.97
C ASP A 136 -7.82 -12.48 -9.22
N LEU A 137 -8.92 -11.86 -8.81
CA LEU A 137 -10.10 -12.50 -8.25
C LEU A 137 -11.27 -11.69 -8.76
N GLU A 138 -12.38 -12.37 -9.03
CA GLU A 138 -13.62 -11.69 -9.30
C GLU A 138 -14.07 -10.88 -8.07
N PRO A 139 -14.86 -9.81 -8.24
CA PRO A 139 -15.33 -8.99 -7.12
C PRO A 139 -16.06 -9.79 -6.05
N GLU A 140 -16.86 -10.77 -6.45
CA GLU A 140 -17.63 -11.66 -5.58
C GLU A 140 -16.69 -12.56 -4.76
N GLU A 141 -15.70 -13.19 -5.40
CA GLU A 141 -14.68 -14.00 -4.72
C GLU A 141 -13.88 -13.15 -3.73
N SER A 142 -13.55 -11.92 -4.12
CA SER A 142 -12.87 -10.96 -3.26
C SER A 142 -13.71 -10.58 -2.04
N ALA A 143 -15.03 -10.44 -2.21
CA ALA A 143 -15.97 -10.17 -1.13
C ALA A 143 -16.11 -11.37 -0.17
N GLU A 144 -16.20 -12.58 -0.69
CA GLU A 144 -16.20 -13.80 0.13
C GLU A 144 -14.91 -13.93 0.94
N LEU A 145 -13.77 -13.69 0.31
CA LEU A 145 -12.46 -13.74 0.94
C LEU A 145 -12.33 -12.65 2.02
N PHE A 146 -12.87 -11.46 1.77
CA PHE A 146 -12.96 -10.40 2.77
C PHE A 146 -13.78 -10.85 3.99
N VAL A 147 -14.93 -11.50 3.78
CA VAL A 147 -15.76 -12.06 4.86
C VAL A 147 -14.99 -13.10 5.67
N ARG A 148 -14.34 -14.06 5.02
CA ARG A 148 -13.52 -15.08 5.71
C ARG A 148 -12.41 -14.45 6.55
N LEU A 149 -11.73 -13.45 6.00
CA LEU A 149 -10.69 -12.72 6.71
C LEU A 149 -11.23 -11.91 7.90
N MET A 150 -12.42 -11.34 7.80
CA MET A 150 -13.09 -10.66 8.91
C MET A 150 -13.34 -11.61 10.09
N ASP A 151 -13.75 -12.85 9.82
CA ASP A 151 -14.00 -13.86 10.85
C ASP A 151 -12.69 -14.38 11.48
N MET A 152 -11.59 -14.35 10.74
CA MET A 152 -10.25 -14.76 11.19
C MET A 152 -9.42 -13.64 11.83
N LEU A 153 -10.00 -12.46 12.07
CA LEU A 153 -9.25 -11.32 12.62
C LEU A 153 -8.67 -11.63 13.99
N GLN A 154 -7.34 -11.56 14.09
CA GLN A 154 -6.62 -11.73 15.34
C GLN A 154 -5.92 -10.44 15.76
N PRO A 155 -5.76 -10.19 17.06
CA PRO A 155 -4.99 -9.05 17.54
C PRO A 155 -3.53 -9.19 17.10
N VAL A 156 -2.96 -8.11 16.56
CA VAL A 156 -1.53 -8.06 16.27
C VAL A 156 -0.78 -8.18 17.60
N PRO A 157 0.12 -9.17 17.76
CA PRO A 157 0.86 -9.32 19.00
C PRO A 157 1.62 -8.03 19.27
N LYS A 158 1.46 -7.49 20.49
CA LYS A 158 2.23 -6.33 20.93
C LYS A 158 3.71 -6.71 20.75
N ARG A 159 4.41 -6.03 19.82
CA ARG A 159 5.87 -6.14 19.76
C ARG A 159 6.37 -5.82 21.16
N LYS A 160 6.96 -6.81 21.84
CA LYS A 160 7.80 -6.51 23.01
C LYS A 160 8.75 -5.40 22.56
N PRO A 161 8.95 -4.33 23.33
CA PRO A 161 9.98 -3.34 23.05
C PRO A 161 11.35 -4.03 23.17
N GLY A 162 11.70 -4.82 22.17
CA GLY A 162 12.87 -5.66 22.10
C GLY A 162 13.71 -5.21 20.92
N ASN A 163 14.82 -4.57 21.23
CA ASN A 163 16.00 -4.44 20.38
C ASN A 163 15.80 -3.72 19.04
N ARG A 164 15.79 -2.37 19.13
CA ARG A 164 16.15 -1.47 18.01
C ARG A 164 17.56 -1.74 17.43
N SER A 165 18.32 -2.72 17.94
CA SER A 165 19.68 -3.04 17.53
C SER A 165 19.80 -3.89 16.25
N PHE A 166 18.82 -4.72 15.87
CA PHE A 166 18.97 -5.56 14.66
C PHE A 166 18.85 -4.81 13.33
N ALA A 167 18.03 -3.75 13.28
CA ALA A 167 17.90 -2.90 12.08
C ALA A 167 19.08 -1.92 11.91
N ALA A 168 19.79 -1.61 13.00
CA ALA A 168 21.03 -0.84 12.96
C ALA A 168 22.23 -1.71 12.54
N LEU A 169 22.30 -2.96 13.03
CA LEU A 169 23.33 -3.94 12.64
C LEU A 169 23.26 -4.37 11.17
N ARG A 170 22.09 -4.33 10.52
CA ARG A 170 21.95 -4.58 9.07
C ARG A 170 22.10 -3.34 8.17
N ARG A 171 22.23 -2.14 8.75
CA ARG A 171 22.50 -0.90 7.99
C ARG A 171 23.99 -0.53 7.95
N GLY A 172 24.83 -1.22 8.70
CA GLY A 172 26.28 -1.20 8.54
C GLY A 172 26.73 -2.39 7.70
N SER A 173 27.39 -2.12 6.58
CA SER A 173 28.17 -3.04 5.73
C SER A 173 27.44 -4.25 5.11
N TYR A 174 26.85 -4.04 3.94
CA TYR A 174 27.07 -4.96 2.81
C TYR A 174 27.32 -4.13 1.56
N THR A 175 28.53 -3.58 1.48
CA THR A 175 29.11 -3.21 0.18
C THR A 175 29.58 -4.54 -0.40
N PRO A 176 29.02 -5.06 -1.50
CA PRO A 176 29.64 -6.19 -2.18
C PRO A 176 31.05 -5.77 -2.60
N PRO A 177 32.08 -6.62 -2.48
CA PRO A 177 33.40 -6.31 -3.00
C PRO A 177 33.28 -6.18 -4.52
N SER A 178 33.30 -4.93 -5.01
CA SER A 178 33.44 -4.65 -6.43
C SER A 178 34.89 -4.94 -6.82
N ASN A 179 35.13 -6.10 -7.42
CA ASN A 179 36.39 -6.40 -8.11
C ASN A 179 36.45 -5.63 -9.44
N TRP A 180 36.55 -4.30 -9.36
CA TRP A 180 36.99 -3.48 -10.48
C TRP A 180 38.18 -2.65 -10.05
N GLU A 181 39.23 -2.83 -10.83
CA GLU A 181 40.54 -2.25 -10.74
C GLU A 181 40.52 -0.73 -10.55
N GLN A 182 41.43 -0.27 -9.68
CA GLN A 182 42.22 0.96 -9.77
C GLN A 182 41.52 2.29 -10.14
N GLY A 183 41.56 3.23 -9.19
CA GLY A 183 41.39 4.65 -9.48
C GLY A 183 40.85 5.49 -8.32
N ILE A 184 41.58 5.56 -7.20
CA ILE A 184 41.23 6.50 -6.12
C ILE A 184 41.53 7.94 -6.59
N VAL A 185 40.58 8.57 -7.28
CA VAL A 185 40.59 10.02 -7.49
C VAL A 185 40.10 10.68 -6.19
N ARG A 186 41.05 11.08 -5.33
CA ARG A 186 40.75 11.94 -4.18
C ARG A 186 40.36 13.34 -4.69
N LYS A 187 39.10 13.71 -4.54
CA LYS A 187 38.67 15.11 -4.72
C LYS A 187 39.36 16.00 -3.67
N PRO A 188 39.97 17.13 -4.04
CA PRO A 188 40.51 18.06 -3.07
C PRO A 188 39.38 18.72 -2.28
N SER A 189 39.44 18.64 -0.96
CA SER A 189 38.52 19.32 -0.05
C SER A 189 38.71 20.83 -0.17
N LYS A 190 37.66 21.58 -0.52
CA LYS A 190 37.68 23.05 -0.45
C LYS A 190 37.84 23.47 1.02
N LYS A 191 39.03 23.98 1.35
CA LYS A 191 39.32 24.71 2.57
C LYS A 191 38.44 25.97 2.57
N ARG A 192 37.56 26.11 3.55
CA ARG A 192 36.87 27.38 3.83
C ARG A 192 37.93 28.40 4.27
N ARG A 193 38.00 29.54 3.59
CA ARG A 193 38.41 30.81 4.17
C ARG A 193 37.13 31.63 4.36
#